data_AF-A0A7S2J859-F1
#
_entry.id   AF-A0A7S2J859-F1
#
_cell.length_a   1.000
_cell.length_b   1.000
_cell.length_c   1.000
_cell.angle_alpha   90.00
_cell.angle_beta   90.00
_cell.angle_gamma   90.00
#
_symmetry.space_group_name_H-M   'P 1'
#
loop_
_entity.id
_entity.type
_entity.pdbx_description
1 polymer ?
#
loop_
_entity_poly.entity_id
_entity_poly.type
_entity_poly.pdbx_seq_one_letter_code
_entity_poly.pdbx_strand_id
1 'polypeptide(L)'
;DEELYLGICYKKCSLLTDHAYPFRVAPATCCEDSGLSCLDFRKDYTSQEFAVGGGQANPGACQEDEELLLGECYKKCRLLTQDEYPLRLTAATCCKANSRLPHRVDGVWHLGCLDPLKDKTSASFNTAGDSSGEVANLRAHYPLQNLTETEVLQPSSMQV
;
A
#
# COMPACT_ATOMS: atom_id res chain seq x y z
N ASP A 1 14.57 5.27 -12.00
CA ASP A 1 13.68 5.90 -12.99
C ASP A 1 12.22 5.67 -12.66
N GLU A 2 11.41 6.69 -12.93
CA GLU A 2 9.96 6.69 -12.75
C GLU A 2 9.22 6.88 -14.07
N GLU A 3 7.93 6.56 -14.06
CA GLU A 3 6.93 6.84 -15.08
C GLU A 3 5.70 7.50 -14.45
N LEU A 4 5.09 8.44 -15.18
CA LEU A 4 3.87 9.12 -14.75
C LEU A 4 2.65 8.30 -15.20
N TYR A 5 1.79 7.95 -14.27
CA TYR A 5 0.53 7.25 -14.54
C TYR A 5 -0.59 7.82 -13.68
N LEU A 6 -1.67 8.29 -14.33
CA LEU A 6 -2.81 8.95 -13.68
C LEU A 6 -2.41 10.10 -12.72
N GLY A 7 -1.36 10.86 -13.07
CA GLY A 7 -0.89 12.00 -12.27
C GLY A 7 0.01 11.64 -11.09
N ILE A 8 0.42 10.37 -10.96
CA ILE A 8 1.28 9.88 -9.89
C ILE A 8 2.55 9.26 -10.50
N CYS A 9 3.70 9.48 -9.86
CA CYS A 9 4.98 8.87 -10.25
C CYS A 9 5.10 7.45 -9.69
N TYR A 10 5.42 6.49 -10.55
CA TYR A 10 5.70 5.11 -10.19
C TYR A 10 7.06 4.68 -10.71
N LYS A 11 7.70 3.70 -10.08
CA LYS A 11 8.84 3.00 -10.69
C LYS A 11 8.40 2.34 -11.99
N LYS A 12 9.24 2.46 -13.03
CA LYS A 12 8.92 1.92 -14.35
C LYS A 12 8.63 0.42 -14.28
N CYS A 13 7.54 -0.01 -14.90
CA CYS A 13 7.18 -1.43 -15.05
C CYS A 13 8.31 -2.28 -15.67
N SER A 14 9.08 -1.71 -16.62
CA SER A 14 10.27 -2.39 -17.17
C SER A 14 11.36 -2.68 -16.14
N LEU A 15 11.52 -1.82 -15.13
CA LEU A 15 12.49 -2.03 -14.04
C LEU A 15 11.97 -2.99 -12.97
N LEU A 16 10.65 -2.98 -12.73
CA LEU A 16 10.01 -3.84 -11.72
C LEU A 16 9.91 -5.30 -12.14
N THR A 17 9.93 -5.56 -13.45
CA THR A 17 9.66 -6.88 -14.02
C THR A 17 10.79 -7.41 -14.89
N ASP A 18 12.00 -6.84 -14.74
CA ASP A 18 13.17 -7.17 -15.56
C ASP A 18 12.83 -7.20 -17.06
N HIS A 19 12.06 -6.20 -17.50
CA HIS A 19 11.58 -5.98 -18.87
C HIS A 19 10.55 -6.99 -19.41
N ALA A 20 10.09 -7.96 -18.60
CA ALA A 20 9.07 -8.91 -19.02
C ALA A 20 7.67 -8.28 -19.19
N TYR A 21 7.33 -7.28 -18.37
CA TYR A 21 6.05 -6.57 -18.44
C TYR A 21 6.31 -5.05 -18.44
N PRO A 22 6.74 -4.45 -19.55
CA PRO A 22 7.24 -3.09 -19.55
C PRO A 22 6.16 -1.99 -19.53
N PHE A 23 4.88 -2.33 -19.72
CA PHE A 23 3.81 -1.34 -19.89
C PHE A 23 2.90 -1.24 -18.66
N ARG A 24 2.67 -0.04 -18.14
CA ARG A 24 1.79 0.16 -16.98
C ARG A 24 0.32 0.29 -17.39
N VAL A 25 -0.53 -0.50 -16.74
CA VAL A 25 -1.99 -0.48 -16.97
C VAL A 25 -2.81 -0.22 -15.70
N ALA A 26 -2.18 -0.30 -14.53
CA ALA A 26 -2.75 0.14 -13.26
C ALA A 26 -1.63 0.51 -12.25
N PRO A 27 -1.94 1.08 -11.07
CA PRO A 27 -0.95 1.38 -10.04
C PRO A 27 -0.10 0.17 -9.59
N ALA A 28 -0.68 -1.03 -9.59
CA ALA A 28 -0.02 -2.27 -9.15
C ALA A 28 0.08 -3.32 -10.28
N THR A 29 -0.22 -2.95 -11.54
CA THR A 29 -0.32 -3.89 -12.65
C THR A 29 0.49 -3.44 -13.85
N CYS A 30 1.38 -4.32 -14.30
CA CYS A 30 2.19 -4.18 -15.50
C CYS A 30 1.72 -5.19 -16.56
N CYS A 31 1.96 -4.92 -17.84
CA CYS A 31 1.54 -5.72 -18.98
C CYS A 31 2.73 -6.01 -19.91
N GLU A 32 2.73 -7.20 -20.53
CA GLU A 32 3.74 -7.69 -21.47
C GLU A 32 3.72 -6.92 -22.81
N ASP A 33 2.56 -6.40 -23.20
CA ASP A 33 2.30 -5.79 -24.50
C ASP A 33 1.70 -4.39 -24.34
N SER A 34 1.33 -3.71 -25.43
CA SER A 34 0.79 -2.35 -25.41
C SER A 34 -0.63 -2.27 -25.99
N GLY A 35 -1.33 -1.18 -25.67
CA GLY A 35 -2.67 -0.88 -26.21
C GLY A 35 -3.73 -1.88 -25.75
N LEU A 36 -4.62 -2.27 -26.67
CA LEU A 36 -5.75 -3.16 -26.37
C LEU A 36 -5.34 -4.60 -26.03
N SER A 37 -4.09 -4.98 -26.30
CA SER A 37 -3.55 -6.30 -25.96
C SER A 37 -3.57 -6.55 -24.44
N CYS A 38 -3.42 -5.48 -23.64
CA CYS A 38 -3.50 -5.54 -22.17
C CYS A 38 -4.91 -5.62 -21.60
N LEU A 39 -5.93 -5.82 -22.44
CA LEU A 39 -7.25 -6.21 -21.95
C LEU A 39 -7.33 -7.73 -21.73
N ASP A 40 -6.34 -8.50 -22.17
CA ASP A 40 -6.18 -9.92 -21.84
C ASP A 40 -5.43 -10.06 -20.51
N PHE A 41 -6.17 -10.37 -19.44
CA PHE A 41 -5.65 -10.57 -18.08
C PHE A 41 -4.52 -11.59 -17.97
N ARG A 42 -4.30 -12.44 -19.00
CA ARG A 42 -3.17 -13.39 -19.05
C ARG A 42 -1.84 -12.72 -19.35
N LYS A 43 -1.86 -11.50 -19.91
CA LYS A 43 -0.68 -10.70 -20.25
C LYS A 43 -0.32 -9.68 -19.16
N ASP A 44 -1.07 -9.68 -18.07
CA ASP A 44 -0.88 -8.78 -16.95
C ASP A 44 -0.13 -9.47 -15.81
N TYR A 45 0.69 -8.70 -15.11
CA TYR A 45 1.31 -9.07 -13.86
C TYR A 45 0.95 -8.04 -12.79
N THR A 46 0.17 -8.47 -11.80
CA THR A 46 -0.24 -7.66 -10.65
C THR A 46 0.55 -8.07 -9.42
N SER A 47 1.24 -7.10 -8.80
CA SER A 47 1.91 -7.26 -7.52
C SER A 47 1.79 -5.98 -6.69
N GLN A 48 1.56 -6.12 -5.38
CA GLN A 48 1.52 -4.97 -4.48
C GLN A 48 2.85 -4.18 -4.49
N GLU A 49 3.96 -4.85 -4.80
CA GLU A 49 5.29 -4.27 -4.92
C GLU A 49 5.43 -3.31 -6.11
N PHE A 50 4.49 -3.29 -7.04
CA PHE A 50 4.54 -2.42 -8.22
C PHE A 50 3.93 -1.03 -7.99
N ALA A 51 3.18 -0.86 -6.89
CA ALA A 51 2.65 0.43 -6.44
C ALA A 51 3.70 1.22 -5.66
N VAL A 52 4.90 1.32 -6.23
CA VAL A 52 6.07 2.01 -5.68
C VAL A 52 6.46 3.19 -6.54
N GLY A 53 6.97 4.25 -5.91
CA GLY A 53 7.81 5.24 -6.59
C GLY A 53 9.21 4.68 -6.89
N GLY A 54 10.00 5.42 -7.66
CA GLY A 54 11.38 5.10 -7.99
C GLY A 54 12.40 5.43 -6.90
N GLY A 55 11.96 5.88 -5.72
CA GLY A 55 12.78 6.08 -4.53
C GLY A 55 13.36 4.78 -3.95
N GLN A 56 14.36 4.90 -3.05
CA GLN A 56 15.06 3.76 -2.44
C GLN A 56 14.34 3.12 -1.24
N ALA A 57 13.21 3.69 -0.79
CA ALA A 57 12.43 3.15 0.31
C ALA A 57 11.24 2.32 -0.18
N ASN A 58 10.87 1.32 0.62
CA ASN A 58 9.73 0.43 0.37
C ASN A 58 8.43 1.24 0.09
N PRO A 59 7.50 0.69 -0.72
CA PRO A 59 6.26 1.37 -1.12
C PRO A 59 5.51 1.96 0.08
N GLY A 60 5.11 3.24 -0.02
CA GLY A 60 4.13 3.85 0.88
C GLY A 60 4.43 3.60 2.37
N ALA A 61 5.71 3.73 2.74
CA ALA A 61 6.17 3.43 4.10
C ALA A 61 5.41 4.31 5.10
N CYS A 62 4.53 3.67 5.86
CA CYS A 62 3.99 4.22 7.09
C CYS A 62 4.97 3.97 8.23
N GLN A 63 4.76 4.64 9.36
CA GLN A 63 5.60 4.39 10.52
C GLN A 63 5.46 2.95 11.04
N GLU A 64 6.36 2.53 11.93
CA GLU A 64 6.36 1.16 12.47
C GLU A 64 5.07 0.76 13.17
N ASP A 65 4.30 1.70 13.71
CA ASP A 65 3.02 1.47 14.38
C ASP A 65 1.79 1.69 13.47
N GLU A 66 2.03 1.86 12.17
CA GLU A 66 1.02 2.19 11.17
C GLU A 66 0.90 1.17 10.04
N GLU A 67 -0.24 1.17 9.35
CA GLU A 67 -0.50 0.37 8.16
C GLU A 67 -1.09 1.23 7.04
N LEU A 68 -0.70 0.91 5.81
CA LEU A 68 -1.18 1.59 4.61
C LEU A 68 -2.54 1.02 4.18
N LEU A 69 -3.54 1.89 4.05
CA LEU A 69 -4.82 1.58 3.45
C LEU A 69 -5.19 2.69 2.46
N LEU A 70 -5.42 2.32 1.19
CA LEU A 70 -5.85 3.24 0.12
C LEU A 70 -4.99 4.51 -0.01
N GLY A 71 -3.69 4.40 0.27
CA GLY A 71 -2.74 5.51 0.14
C GLY A 71 -2.59 6.37 1.40
N GLU A 72 -3.28 6.04 2.49
CA GLU A 72 -3.14 6.71 3.79
C GLU A 72 -2.64 5.74 4.86
N CYS A 73 -1.88 6.27 5.81
CA CYS A 73 -1.33 5.61 6.96
C CYS A 73 -2.26 5.77 8.14
N TYR A 74 -2.61 4.63 8.74
CA TYR A 74 -3.47 4.54 9.92
C TYR A 74 -2.75 3.76 11.00
N LYS A 75 -3.05 4.03 12.27
CA LYS A 75 -2.61 3.16 13.37
C LYS A 75 -3.09 1.73 13.12
N LYS A 76 -2.21 0.76 13.34
CA LYS A 76 -2.51 -0.66 13.11
C LYS A 76 -3.74 -1.13 13.89
N CYS A 77 -4.65 -1.85 13.24
CA CYS A 77 -5.85 -2.42 13.88
C CYS A 77 -5.52 -3.32 15.08
N ARG A 78 -4.42 -4.10 15.03
CA ARG A 78 -3.91 -4.85 16.19
C ARG A 78 -3.58 -3.97 17.40
N LEU A 79 -3.03 -2.77 17.19
CA LEU A 79 -2.71 -1.85 18.28
C LEU A 79 -3.97 -1.17 18.81
N LEU A 80 -4.88 -0.75 17.91
CA LEU A 80 -6.15 -0.10 18.27
C LEU A 80 -7.09 -1.01 19.06
N THR A 81 -7.03 -2.31 18.81
CA THR A 81 -7.97 -3.29 19.38
C THR A 81 -7.33 -4.29 20.34
N GLN A 82 -6.07 -4.08 20.72
CA GLN A 82 -5.32 -5.00 21.59
C GLN A 82 -5.38 -6.44 21.06
N ASP A 83 -5.06 -6.59 19.78
CA ASP A 83 -5.07 -7.83 18.99
C ASP A 83 -6.45 -8.51 18.80
N GLU A 84 -7.56 -7.94 19.29
CA GLU A 84 -8.90 -8.53 19.17
C GLU A 84 -9.43 -8.51 17.72
N TYR A 85 -9.15 -7.45 16.96
CA TYR A 85 -9.52 -7.29 15.54
C TYR A 85 -8.29 -6.85 14.74
N PRO A 86 -7.36 -7.76 14.39
CA PRO A 86 -6.03 -7.38 13.89
C PRO A 86 -6.01 -6.88 12.44
N LEU A 87 -7.05 -7.16 11.65
CA LEU A 87 -7.07 -6.84 10.22
C LEU A 87 -7.86 -5.56 9.95
N ARG A 88 -7.26 -4.63 9.20
CA ARG A 88 -7.99 -3.45 8.69
C ARG A 88 -8.79 -3.78 7.44
N LEU A 89 -10.06 -3.35 7.46
CA LEU A 89 -10.99 -3.44 6.32
C LEU A 89 -11.22 -2.07 5.69
N THR A 90 -11.48 -1.03 6.49
CA THR A 90 -11.67 0.36 6.04
C THR A 90 -11.01 1.35 7.00
N ALA A 91 -11.11 2.66 6.73
CA ALA A 91 -10.55 3.73 7.57
C ALA A 91 -10.99 3.64 9.05
N ALA A 92 -12.22 3.21 9.31
CA ALA A 92 -12.80 3.15 10.65
C ALA A 92 -13.20 1.73 11.10
N THR A 93 -12.86 0.69 10.32
CA THR A 93 -13.32 -0.68 10.58
C THR A 93 -12.17 -1.67 10.59
N CYS A 94 -12.07 -2.39 11.71
CA CYS A 94 -11.18 -3.52 11.91
C CYS A 94 -11.99 -4.83 11.94
N CYS A 95 -11.35 -5.96 11.65
CA CYS A 95 -11.96 -7.26 11.47
C CYS A 95 -11.20 -8.36 12.23
N LYS A 96 -11.94 -9.33 12.77
CA LYS A 96 -11.41 -10.56 13.40
C LYS A 96 -11.55 -11.78 12.49
N ALA A 97 -10.64 -11.92 11.54
CA ALA A 97 -10.60 -13.08 10.64
C ALA A 97 -9.17 -13.51 10.34
N ASN A 98 -9.02 -14.72 9.79
CA ASN A 98 -7.71 -15.24 9.34
C ASN A 98 -7.23 -14.59 8.04
N SER A 99 -8.15 -14.01 7.26
CA SER A 99 -7.85 -13.37 5.97
C SER A 99 -8.88 -12.29 5.68
N ARG A 100 -8.46 -11.27 4.93
CA ARG A 100 -9.35 -10.21 4.42
C ARG A 100 -10.35 -10.76 3.41
N LEU A 101 -9.89 -11.67 2.54
CA LEU A 101 -10.67 -12.20 1.43
C LEU A 101 -11.36 -13.52 1.80
N PRO A 102 -12.41 -13.89 1.04
CA PRO A 102 -12.99 -15.22 1.12
C PRO A 102 -11.93 -16.29 0.90
N HIS A 103 -11.93 -17.30 1.76
CA HIS A 103 -10.97 -18.40 1.72
C HIS A 103 -11.64 -19.70 2.14
N ARG A 104 -11.00 -20.82 1.82
CA ARG A 104 -11.49 -22.15 2.13
C ARG A 104 -10.57 -22.81 3.15
N VAL A 105 -11.14 -23.34 4.23
CA VAL A 105 -10.43 -24.12 5.26
C VAL A 105 -11.18 -25.44 5.41
N ASP A 106 -10.48 -26.56 5.25
CA ASP A 106 -11.04 -27.92 5.39
C ASP A 106 -12.35 -28.15 4.58
N GLY A 107 -12.41 -27.58 3.37
CA GLY A 107 -13.59 -27.71 2.50
C GLY A 107 -14.71 -26.70 2.78
N VAL A 108 -14.62 -25.92 3.85
CA VAL A 108 -15.63 -24.93 4.27
C VAL A 108 -15.26 -23.55 3.78
N TRP A 109 -16.23 -22.83 3.22
CA TRP A 109 -16.08 -21.44 2.78
C TRP A 109 -16.22 -20.47 3.96
N HIS A 110 -15.26 -19.55 4.09
CA HIS A 110 -15.30 -18.45 5.03
C HIS A 110 -15.20 -17.13 4.27
N LEU A 111 -16.04 -16.15 4.63
CA LEU A 111 -16.05 -14.83 3.97
C LEU A 111 -14.90 -13.90 4.40
N GLY A 112 -14.05 -14.33 5.35
CA GLY A 112 -12.96 -13.48 5.86
C GLY A 112 -13.49 -12.24 6.56
N CYS A 113 -12.97 -11.07 6.21
CA CYS A 113 -13.49 -9.77 6.67
C CYS A 113 -14.74 -9.30 5.92
N LEU A 114 -15.24 -10.06 4.94
CA LEU A 114 -16.53 -9.74 4.29
C LEU A 114 -17.74 -10.29 5.09
N ASP A 115 -17.50 -10.89 6.26
CA ASP A 115 -18.53 -11.25 7.23
C ASP A 115 -18.72 -10.10 8.24
N PRO A 116 -19.80 -9.32 8.16
CA PRO A 116 -20.00 -8.15 9.03
C PRO A 116 -20.05 -8.49 10.52
N LEU A 117 -20.30 -9.75 10.89
CA LEU A 117 -20.29 -10.20 12.28
C LEU A 117 -18.88 -10.25 12.88
N LYS A 118 -17.85 -10.10 12.03
CA LYS A 118 -16.44 -10.05 12.42
C LYS A 118 -15.88 -8.64 12.46
N ASP A 119 -16.70 -7.63 12.22
CA ASP A 119 -16.25 -6.24 12.16
C ASP A 119 -16.42 -5.53 13.51
N LYS A 120 -15.51 -4.59 13.76
CA LYS A 120 -15.59 -3.59 14.82
C LYS A 120 -15.34 -2.23 14.19
N THR A 121 -16.34 -1.37 14.25
CA THR A 121 -16.29 -0.03 13.67
C THR A 121 -16.29 1.01 14.79
N SER A 122 -15.34 1.95 14.73
CA SER A 122 -15.27 3.09 15.65
C SER A 122 -14.68 4.29 14.94
N ALA A 123 -15.24 5.48 15.17
CA ALA A 123 -14.66 6.73 14.66
C ALA A 123 -13.22 6.95 15.15
N SER A 124 -12.86 6.41 16.32
CA SER A 124 -11.51 6.49 16.88
C SER A 124 -10.47 5.67 16.11
N PHE A 125 -10.88 4.78 15.20
CA PHE A 125 -9.94 3.98 14.39
C PHE A 125 -9.40 4.74 13.17
N ASN A 126 -9.98 5.91 12.88
CA ASN A 126 -9.50 6.83 11.86
C ASN A 126 -8.43 7.79 12.44
N THR A 127 -7.33 7.20 12.92
CA THR A 127 -6.22 7.91 13.56
C THR A 127 -4.89 7.39 13.03
N ALA A 128 -3.89 8.26 13.01
CA ALA A 128 -2.48 7.91 12.81
C ALA A 128 -1.88 7.26 14.06
N GLY A 129 -0.67 6.71 13.90
CA GLY A 129 0.16 6.16 14.97
C GLY A 129 0.65 7.22 15.96
N ASP A 130 1.22 6.76 17.07
CA ASP A 130 1.77 7.61 18.15
C ASP A 130 3.15 8.17 17.77
N SER A 131 3.87 7.51 16.85
CA SER A 131 5.22 7.88 16.42
C SER A 131 5.27 9.07 15.45
N SER A 132 4.10 9.58 15.05
CA SER A 132 3.90 10.63 14.03
C SER A 132 4.27 12.05 14.48
N GLY A 133 4.68 12.22 15.75
CA GLY A 133 5.07 13.51 16.34
C GLY A 133 3.91 14.51 16.54
N GLU A 134 4.20 15.70 17.08
CA GLU A 134 3.24 16.82 17.24
C GLU A 134 2.65 17.35 15.91
N VAL A 135 3.20 16.92 14.77
CA VAL A 135 2.93 17.51 13.44
C VAL A 135 1.89 16.70 12.65
N ALA A 136 1.61 15.46 13.02
CA ALA A 136 0.51 14.71 12.45
C ALA A 136 -0.67 14.76 13.43
N ASN A 137 -1.63 15.64 13.13
CA ASN A 137 -2.97 15.58 13.71
C ASN A 137 -3.41 14.12 13.91
N LEU A 138 -4.15 13.80 14.98
CA LEU A 138 -4.73 12.49 15.39
C LEU A 138 -5.60 11.78 14.33
N ARG A 139 -5.29 11.91 13.05
CA ARG A 139 -6.03 11.55 11.86
C ARG A 139 -5.06 10.89 10.90
N ALA A 140 -5.58 9.98 10.08
CA ALA A 140 -4.81 9.36 9.03
C ALA A 140 -4.12 10.41 8.14
N HIS A 141 -2.93 10.07 7.65
CA HIS A 141 -2.13 10.95 6.80
C HIS A 141 -1.57 10.18 5.62
N TYR A 142 -1.14 10.88 4.58
CA TYR A 142 -0.37 10.24 3.50
C TYR A 142 1.01 9.79 4.01
N PRO A 143 1.65 8.78 3.40
CA PRO A 143 3.01 8.38 3.71
C PRO A 143 3.96 9.58 3.82
N LEU A 144 4.77 9.60 4.88
CA LEU A 144 5.64 10.74 5.16
C LEU A 144 6.79 10.78 4.16
N GLN A 145 7.03 11.95 3.56
CA GLN A 145 8.07 12.14 2.56
C GLN A 145 9.44 11.67 3.05
N ASN A 146 9.80 11.92 4.31
CA ASN A 146 11.08 11.50 4.89
C ASN A 146 11.25 9.97 5.03
N LEU A 147 10.15 9.20 5.02
CA LEU A 147 10.18 7.73 5.00
C LEU A 147 10.19 7.19 3.58
N THR A 148 9.61 7.92 2.63
CA THR A 148 9.45 7.47 1.23
C THR A 148 10.52 8.02 0.28
N GLU A 149 11.20 9.10 0.66
CA GLU A 149 12.16 9.84 -0.14
C GLU A 149 13.42 10.10 0.70
N THR A 150 14.60 9.71 0.20
CA THR A 150 15.88 10.06 0.83
C THR A 150 16.23 11.50 0.46
N GLU A 151 16.79 12.28 1.39
CA GLU A 151 17.46 13.53 1.04
C GLU A 151 18.48 13.24 -0.06
N VAL A 152 18.34 13.92 -1.20
CA VAL A 152 19.34 13.90 -2.26
C VAL A 152 20.66 14.33 -1.62
N LEU A 153 21.62 13.41 -1.55
CA LEU A 153 23.01 13.76 -1.26
C LEU A 153 23.39 14.85 -2.27
N GLN A 154 23.49 16.10 -1.79
CA GLN A 154 23.95 17.20 -2.61
C GLN A 154 25.30 16.80 -3.21
N PRO A 155 25.49 16.89 -4.54
CA PRO A 155 26.78 16.58 -5.12
C PRO A 155 27.78 17.57 -4.54
N SER A 156 28.78 17.04 -3.82
CA SER A 156 29.90 17.83 -3.34
C SER A 156 30.48 18.58 -4.53
N SER A 157 30.53 19.90 -4.40
CA SER A 157 31.07 20.83 -5.38
C SER A 157 32.38 20.32 -5.97
N MET A 158 32.36 20.11 -7.29
CA MET A 158 33.55 19.97 -8.10
C MET A 158 34.35 21.27 -7.95
N GLN A 159 35.44 21.24 -7.19
CA GLN A 159 36.46 22.29 -7.24
C GLN A 159 37.32 22.01 -8.48
N VAL A 160 37.25 22.95 -9.42
CA VAL A 160 38.14 23.10 -10.57
C VAL A 160 39.46 23.70 -10.11
#